data_AF-A0A085V494-F1
#
_entry.id   AF-A0A085V494-F1
#
_cell.length_a   1.000
_cell.length_b   1.000
_cell.length_c   1.000
_cell.angle_alpha   90.00
_cell.angle_beta   90.00
_cell.angle_gamma   90.00
#
_symmetry.space_group_name_H-M   'P 1'
#
loop_
_entity.id
_entity.type
_entity.pdbx_description
1 polymer ?
#
loop_
_entity_poly.entity_id
_entity_poly.type
_entity_poly.pdbx_seq_one_letter_code
_entity_poly.pdbx_strand_id
1 'polypeptide(L)'
;MIKLELPFWLDGAEPTKLKAAAQSWWEKVEGWMGWPLLQMDAETCHLVILDLLAWQRDITRFKGEPESLYRLRVKYAFVNSVDAGSTAGLKRILVRLGVGYIEIEERMPDRDWDVVLLRLSDSQLSQSPELLRVLVQQYGRTCRRYDFVTITRVAVHMAVADFNDDQQTLVARL
;
A
#
# COMPACT_ATOMS: atom_id res chain seq x y z
N MET A 1 6.82 -14.87 29.11
CA MET A 1 8.05 -15.14 29.86
C MET A 1 7.76 -15.66 31.26
N ILE A 2 7.77 -16.98 31.39
CA ILE A 2 7.66 -17.67 32.69
C ILE A 2 9.00 -17.52 33.40
N LYS A 3 8.98 -16.96 34.62
CA LYS A 3 10.15 -16.98 35.50
C LYS A 3 10.01 -18.17 36.43
N LEU A 4 10.94 -19.11 36.33
CA LEU A 4 11.01 -20.20 37.29
C LEU A 4 11.48 -19.63 38.63
N GLU A 5 10.84 -20.03 39.71
CA GLU A 5 11.26 -19.71 41.08
C GLU A 5 11.45 -21.02 41.86
N LEU A 6 12.51 -21.07 42.66
CA LEU A 6 12.77 -22.21 43.53
C LEU A 6 12.15 -21.91 44.90
N PRO A 7 11.50 -22.88 45.54
CA PRO A 7 11.12 -22.78 46.94
C PRO A 7 12.35 -22.58 47.84
N PHE A 8 12.18 -21.90 48.97
CA PHE A 8 13.27 -21.56 49.88
C PHE A 8 14.09 -22.77 50.40
N TRP A 9 13.49 -23.97 50.46
CA TRP A 9 14.13 -25.20 50.94
C TRP A 9 14.96 -25.93 49.87
N LEU A 10 14.92 -25.45 48.62
CA LEU A 10 15.74 -25.91 47.48
C LEU A 10 16.82 -24.88 47.11
N ASP A 11 17.09 -23.93 48.01
CA ASP A 11 18.09 -22.89 47.80
C ASP A 11 19.52 -23.46 47.95
N GLY A 12 20.37 -23.16 46.97
CA GLY A 12 21.71 -23.76 46.88
C GLY A 12 22.36 -23.60 45.50
N ALA A 13 23.69 -23.77 45.42
CA ALA A 13 24.45 -23.55 44.19
C ALA A 13 24.09 -24.52 43.06
N GLU A 14 24.01 -25.83 43.33
CA GLU A 14 23.65 -26.86 42.33
C GLU A 14 22.20 -26.76 41.84
N PRO A 15 21.16 -26.62 42.71
CA PRO A 15 19.79 -26.44 42.24
C PRO A 15 19.62 -25.12 41.46
N THR A 16 20.38 -24.08 41.78
CA THR A 16 20.37 -22.81 41.01
C THR A 16 20.91 -22.99 39.59
N LYS A 17 21.97 -23.80 39.40
CA LYS A 17 22.47 -24.15 38.04
C LYS A 17 21.41 -24.91 37.25
N LEU A 18 20.71 -25.85 37.88
CA LEU A 18 19.66 -26.64 37.23
C LEU A 18 18.46 -25.75 36.85
N LYS A 19 18.05 -24.83 37.74
CA LYS A 19 17.06 -23.80 37.46
C LYS A 19 17.45 -22.96 36.25
N ALA A 20 18.69 -22.47 36.20
CA ALA A 20 19.18 -21.66 35.09
C ALA A 20 19.18 -22.44 33.76
N ALA A 21 19.58 -23.71 33.78
CA ALA A 21 19.52 -24.59 32.62
C ALA A 21 18.07 -24.81 32.14
N ALA A 22 17.15 -25.09 33.07
CA ALA A 22 15.73 -25.24 32.76
C ALA A 22 15.11 -23.94 32.22
N GLN A 23 15.46 -22.80 32.81
CA GLN A 23 15.01 -21.48 32.36
C GLN A 23 15.47 -21.21 30.91
N SER A 24 16.76 -21.41 30.62
CA SER A 24 17.30 -21.24 29.26
C SER A 24 16.67 -22.18 28.24
N TRP A 25 16.35 -23.42 28.64
CA TRP A 25 15.64 -24.36 27.78
C TRP A 25 14.23 -23.87 27.46
N TRP A 26 13.46 -23.47 28.47
CA TRP A 26 12.10 -22.99 28.27
C TRP A 26 12.03 -21.69 27.48
N GLU A 27 13.01 -20.80 27.63
CA GLU A 27 13.14 -19.59 26.80
C GLU A 27 13.37 -19.94 25.32
N LYS A 28 14.16 -20.97 25.02
CA LYS A 28 14.33 -21.46 23.63
C LYS A 28 13.03 -22.04 23.08
N VAL A 29 12.33 -22.86 23.87
CA VAL A 29 11.04 -23.44 23.48
C VAL A 29 9.98 -22.35 23.25
N GLU A 30 9.93 -21.34 24.13
CA GLU A 30 9.07 -20.16 23.95
C GLU A 30 9.42 -19.44 22.65
N GLY A 31 10.71 -19.27 22.35
CA GLY A 31 11.16 -18.71 21.07
C GLY A 31 10.69 -19.51 19.85
N TRP A 32 10.79 -20.84 19.91
CA TRP A 32 10.32 -21.73 18.83
C TRP A 32 8.81 -21.67 18.66
N MET A 33 8.05 -21.61 19.76
CA MET A 33 6.59 -21.48 19.72
C MET A 33 6.12 -20.08 19.31
N GLY A 34 6.88 -19.05 19.62
CA GLY A 34 6.60 -17.67 19.24
C GLY A 34 6.90 -17.37 17.78
N TRP A 35 7.89 -18.06 17.19
CA TRP A 35 8.29 -17.83 15.80
C TRP A 35 7.15 -17.96 14.78
N PRO A 36 6.28 -19.00 14.80
CA PRO A 36 5.13 -19.10 13.90
C PRO A 36 4.17 -17.91 14.00
N LEU A 37 3.94 -17.37 15.20
CA LEU A 37 3.05 -16.22 15.40
C LEU A 37 3.60 -14.97 14.71
N LEU A 38 4.92 -14.78 14.73
CA LEU A 38 5.58 -13.68 14.02
C LEU A 38 5.48 -13.79 12.50
N GLN A 39 5.23 -14.99 11.96
CA GLN A 39 5.08 -15.20 10.53
C GLN A 39 3.65 -14.91 10.01
N MET A 40 2.69 -14.65 10.89
CA MET A 40 1.31 -14.31 10.48
C MET A 40 1.20 -12.90 9.85
N ASP A 41 2.13 -12.00 10.19
CA ASP A 41 2.16 -10.66 9.62
C ASP A 41 2.85 -10.66 8.24
N ALA A 42 2.12 -10.23 7.22
CA ALA A 42 2.60 -10.16 5.85
C ALA A 42 3.73 -9.13 5.65
N GLU A 43 3.86 -8.13 6.51
CA GLU A 43 4.92 -7.13 6.39
C GLU A 43 6.29 -7.65 6.86
N THR A 44 6.33 -8.55 7.84
CA THR A 44 7.57 -8.99 8.47
C THR A 44 7.93 -10.44 8.20
N CYS A 45 7.00 -11.25 7.69
CA CYS A 45 7.23 -12.68 7.50
C CYS A 45 8.29 -13.00 6.44
N HIS A 46 8.84 -14.20 6.50
CA HIS A 46 9.74 -14.70 5.47
C HIS A 46 9.02 -14.87 4.13
N LEU A 47 9.71 -14.64 3.00
CA LEU A 47 9.12 -14.65 1.65
C LEU A 47 8.36 -15.93 1.31
N VAL A 48 8.88 -17.09 1.71
CA VAL A 48 8.19 -18.39 1.49
C VAL A 48 6.85 -18.45 2.21
N ILE A 49 6.75 -17.89 3.42
CA ILE A 49 5.49 -17.82 4.16
C ILE A 49 4.58 -16.76 3.54
N LEU A 50 5.15 -15.65 3.06
CA LEU A 50 4.40 -14.63 2.33
C LEU A 50 3.70 -15.22 1.10
N ASP A 51 4.35 -16.12 0.36
CA ASP A 51 3.75 -16.79 -0.79
C ASP A 51 2.57 -17.70 -0.39
N LEU A 52 2.67 -18.39 0.75
CA LEU A 52 1.55 -19.17 1.30
C LEU A 52 0.39 -18.26 1.72
N LEU A 53 0.69 -17.14 2.38
CA LEU A 53 -0.30 -16.13 2.75
C LEU A 53 -0.94 -15.47 1.53
N ALA A 54 -0.16 -15.22 0.48
CA ALA A 54 -0.63 -14.66 -0.77
C ALA A 54 -1.60 -15.64 -1.45
N TRP A 55 -1.25 -16.93 -1.50
CA TRP A 55 -2.12 -17.98 -2.03
C TRP A 55 -3.44 -18.06 -1.28
N GLN A 56 -3.43 -18.04 0.06
CA GLN A 56 -4.65 -18.04 0.87
C GLN A 56 -5.57 -16.83 0.57
N ARG A 57 -4.97 -15.70 0.20
CA ARG A 57 -5.67 -14.43 -0.04
C ARG A 57 -5.92 -14.14 -1.53
N ASP A 58 -5.73 -15.14 -2.40
CA ASP A 58 -5.88 -15.04 -3.85
C ASP A 58 -5.05 -13.89 -4.47
N ILE A 59 -3.81 -13.75 -4.02
CA ILE A 59 -2.86 -12.78 -4.57
C ILE A 59 -1.78 -13.52 -5.35
N THR A 60 -1.68 -13.21 -6.64
CA THR A 60 -0.61 -13.68 -7.51
C THR A 60 0.45 -12.59 -7.68
N ARG A 61 1.72 -13.00 -7.57
CA ARG A 61 2.87 -12.13 -7.79
C ARG A 61 3.11 -11.95 -9.29
N PHE A 62 3.24 -10.71 -9.74
CA PHE A 62 3.56 -10.44 -11.14
C PHE A 62 5.07 -10.32 -11.36
N LYS A 63 5.50 -10.44 -12.63
CA LYS A 63 6.91 -10.41 -13.01
C LYS A 63 7.53 -9.05 -12.65
N GLY A 64 8.59 -9.07 -11.85
CA GLY A 64 9.31 -7.84 -11.46
C GLY A 64 8.65 -7.04 -10.34
N GLU A 65 7.66 -7.60 -9.65
CA GLU A 65 7.00 -6.93 -8.53
C GLU A 65 7.97 -6.68 -7.35
N PRO A 66 8.12 -5.41 -6.90
CA PRO A 66 8.90 -5.08 -5.71
C PRO A 66 8.34 -5.78 -4.46
N GLU A 67 9.23 -6.26 -3.58
CA GLU A 67 8.82 -6.98 -2.37
C GLU A 67 7.91 -6.15 -1.46
N SER A 68 8.20 -4.86 -1.30
CA SER A 68 7.39 -3.95 -0.48
C SER A 68 5.94 -3.86 -0.98
N LEU A 69 5.76 -3.76 -2.30
CA LEU A 69 4.43 -3.72 -2.92
C LEU A 69 3.71 -5.06 -2.78
N TYR A 70 4.42 -6.17 -2.97
CA TYR A 70 3.86 -7.51 -2.81
C TYR A 70 3.34 -7.73 -1.38
N ARG A 71 4.15 -7.39 -0.37
CA ARG A 71 3.74 -7.44 1.06
C ARG A 71 2.50 -6.59 1.33
N LEU A 72 2.49 -5.38 0.80
CA LEU A 72 1.37 -4.44 0.95
C LEU A 72 0.07 -5.01 0.35
N ARG A 73 0.13 -5.61 -0.85
CA ARG A 73 -1.01 -6.27 -1.48
C ARG A 73 -1.52 -7.45 -0.65
N VAL A 74 -0.61 -8.29 -0.14
CA VAL A 74 -0.98 -9.45 0.67
C VAL A 74 -1.58 -9.02 2.02
N LYS A 75 -1.06 -7.98 2.66
CA LYS A 75 -1.59 -7.41 3.91
C LYS A 75 -3.01 -6.88 3.74
N TYR A 76 -3.24 -6.10 2.68
CA TYR A 76 -4.52 -5.44 2.43
C TYR A 76 -5.48 -6.21 1.54
N ALA A 77 -5.17 -7.45 1.16
CA ALA A 77 -5.96 -8.25 0.23
C ALA A 77 -7.45 -8.34 0.64
N PHE A 78 -7.72 -8.63 1.91
CA PHE A 78 -9.10 -8.72 2.41
C PHE A 78 -9.87 -7.40 2.26
N VAL A 79 -9.29 -6.28 2.72
CA VAL A 79 -9.93 -4.96 2.64
C VAL A 79 -10.10 -4.53 1.19
N ASN A 80 -9.13 -4.84 0.32
CA ASN A 80 -9.24 -4.58 -1.11
C ASN A 80 -10.38 -5.39 -1.74
N SER A 81 -10.55 -6.66 -1.37
CA SER A 81 -11.64 -7.49 -1.87
C SER A 81 -13.02 -6.98 -1.42
N VAL A 82 -13.13 -6.41 -0.21
CA VAL A 82 -14.37 -5.76 0.26
C VAL A 82 -14.65 -4.46 -0.51
N ASP A 83 -13.61 -3.69 -0.83
CA ASP A 83 -13.72 -2.44 -1.58
C ASP A 83 -13.98 -2.67 -3.09
N ALA A 84 -13.70 -3.87 -3.60
CA ALA A 84 -13.77 -4.21 -5.01
C ALA A 84 -15.16 -3.99 -5.62
N GLY A 85 -15.20 -3.73 -6.93
CA GLY A 85 -16.46 -3.58 -7.66
C GLY A 85 -17.19 -2.23 -7.49
N SER A 86 -16.71 -1.33 -6.63
CA SER A 86 -17.23 0.03 -6.48
C SER A 86 -16.25 1.09 -6.99
N THR A 87 -16.74 2.21 -7.51
CA THR A 87 -15.87 3.31 -7.99
C THR A 87 -15.07 3.91 -6.84
N ALA A 88 -15.71 4.18 -5.70
CA ALA A 88 -15.05 4.70 -4.51
C ALA A 88 -14.04 3.72 -3.91
N GLY A 89 -14.36 2.43 -3.91
CA GLY A 89 -13.46 1.39 -3.41
C GLY A 89 -12.25 1.19 -4.31
N LEU A 90 -12.42 1.20 -5.64
CA LEU A 90 -11.30 1.16 -6.57
C LEU A 90 -10.32 2.34 -6.35
N LYS A 91 -10.85 3.55 -6.12
CA LYS A 91 -10.02 4.71 -5.72
C LYS A 91 -9.24 4.43 -4.43
N ARG A 92 -9.89 3.89 -3.40
CA ARG A 92 -9.23 3.54 -2.13
C ARG A 92 -8.13 2.49 -2.31
N ILE A 93 -8.36 1.46 -3.11
CA ILE A 93 -7.39 0.40 -3.40
C ILE A 93 -6.13 0.99 -4.05
N LEU A 94 -6.30 1.83 -5.08
CA LEU A 94 -5.19 2.43 -5.80
C LEU A 94 -4.36 3.39 -4.94
N VAL A 95 -5.01 4.19 -4.11
CA VAL A 95 -4.33 5.06 -3.13
C VAL A 95 -3.56 4.22 -2.11
N ARG A 96 -4.19 3.17 -1.57
CA ARG A 96 -3.60 2.27 -0.57
C ARG A 96 -2.35 1.56 -1.10
N LEU A 97 -2.34 1.22 -2.39
CA LEU A 97 -1.21 0.54 -3.05
C LEU A 97 -0.15 1.51 -3.62
N GLY A 98 -0.28 2.81 -3.36
CA GLY A 98 0.73 3.81 -3.71
C GLY A 98 0.68 4.32 -5.16
N VAL A 99 -0.34 3.98 -5.94
CA VAL A 99 -0.51 4.50 -7.31
C VAL A 99 -0.81 6.00 -7.28
N GLY A 100 -1.59 6.46 -6.30
CA GLY A 100 -1.89 7.88 -6.07
C GLY A 100 -3.27 8.32 -6.57
N TYR A 101 -3.36 9.56 -7.06
CA TYR A 101 -4.62 10.16 -7.51
C TYR A 101 -5.16 9.48 -8.78
N ILE A 102 -6.47 9.26 -8.85
CA ILE A 102 -7.14 8.73 -10.03
C ILE A 102 -8.54 9.34 -10.19
N GLU A 103 -8.92 9.62 -11.43
CA GLU A 103 -10.31 9.94 -11.78
C GLU A 103 -10.91 8.74 -12.50
N ILE A 104 -12.15 8.41 -12.13
CA ILE A 104 -12.88 7.30 -12.70
C ILE A 104 -14.15 7.88 -13.29
N GLU A 105 -14.32 7.72 -14.59
CA GLU A 105 -15.51 8.14 -15.30
C GLU A 105 -16.24 6.92 -15.86
N GLU A 106 -17.54 6.86 -15.60
CA GLU A 106 -18.44 5.84 -16.13
C GLU A 106 -19.57 6.54 -16.90
N ARG A 107 -20.18 5.84 -17.88
CA ARG A 107 -21.39 6.28 -18.60
C ARG A 107 -21.21 7.60 -19.36
N MET A 108 -20.09 7.73 -20.05
CA MET A 108 -19.81 8.89 -20.89
C MET A 108 -20.73 8.91 -22.12
N PRO A 109 -21.12 10.10 -22.61
CA PRO A 109 -21.73 10.21 -23.92
C PRO A 109 -20.75 9.69 -24.99
N ASP A 110 -21.28 9.13 -26.08
CA ASP A 110 -20.52 8.64 -27.24
C ASP A 110 -19.57 7.45 -26.99
N ARG A 111 -19.72 6.73 -25.86
CA ARG A 111 -19.03 5.47 -25.60
C ARG A 111 -19.97 4.37 -25.15
N ASP A 112 -19.53 3.13 -25.36
CA ASP A 112 -20.25 1.96 -24.89
C ASP A 112 -20.42 2.00 -23.36
N TRP A 113 -21.59 1.56 -22.91
CA TRP A 113 -21.99 1.69 -21.50
C TRP A 113 -21.13 0.87 -20.53
N ASP A 114 -20.40 -0.12 -21.04
CA ASP A 114 -19.54 -1.03 -20.27
C ASP A 114 -18.10 -0.51 -20.11
N VAL A 115 -17.73 0.57 -20.80
CA VAL A 115 -16.41 1.19 -20.71
C VAL A 115 -16.30 2.07 -19.47
N VAL A 116 -15.22 1.87 -18.70
CA VAL A 116 -14.84 2.67 -17.54
C VAL A 116 -13.49 3.30 -17.84
N LEU A 117 -13.43 4.64 -17.81
CA LEU A 117 -12.19 5.37 -18.06
C LEU A 117 -11.45 5.61 -16.75
N LEU A 118 -10.20 5.15 -16.70
CA LEU A 118 -9.28 5.38 -15.59
C LEU A 118 -8.28 6.46 -16.03
N ARG A 119 -8.44 7.67 -15.49
CA ARG A 119 -7.58 8.82 -15.78
C ARG A 119 -6.46 8.92 -14.75
N LEU A 120 -5.22 8.80 -15.22
CA LEU A 120 -3.98 8.72 -14.44
C LEU A 120 -2.93 9.67 -15.02
N SER A 121 -2.01 10.18 -14.20
CA SER A 121 -0.88 10.94 -14.74
C SER A 121 0.09 10.05 -15.50
N ASP A 122 0.83 10.64 -16.44
CA ASP A 122 1.80 9.92 -17.27
C ASP A 122 2.90 9.24 -16.42
N SER A 123 3.33 9.92 -15.36
CA SER A 123 4.26 9.36 -14.37
C SER A 123 3.69 8.13 -13.64
N GLN A 124 2.39 8.10 -13.34
CA GLN A 124 1.77 6.96 -12.66
C GLN A 124 1.62 5.76 -13.61
N LEU A 125 1.26 6.01 -14.87
CA LEU A 125 1.12 4.96 -15.90
C LEU A 125 2.47 4.33 -16.25
N SER A 126 3.52 5.15 -16.38
CA SER A 126 4.86 4.67 -16.72
C SER A 126 5.54 3.88 -15.60
N GLN A 127 5.26 4.20 -14.33
CA GLN A 127 5.92 3.55 -13.20
C GLN A 127 5.47 2.11 -12.97
N SER A 128 4.21 1.75 -13.24
CA SER A 128 3.70 0.41 -12.92
C SER A 128 2.51 -0.02 -13.82
N PRO A 129 2.70 -0.14 -15.15
CA PRO A 129 1.62 -0.51 -16.06
C PRO A 129 1.08 -1.93 -15.79
N GLU A 130 1.95 -2.87 -15.40
CA GLU A 130 1.57 -4.23 -15.05
C GLU A 130 0.70 -4.28 -13.79
N LEU A 131 1.04 -3.46 -12.78
CA LEU A 131 0.27 -3.38 -11.53
C LEU A 131 -1.17 -2.95 -11.85
N LEU A 132 -1.34 -1.88 -12.62
CA LEU A 132 -2.67 -1.38 -12.97
C LEU A 132 -3.52 -2.44 -13.67
N ARG A 133 -2.91 -3.19 -14.60
CA ARG A 133 -3.59 -4.31 -15.27
C ARG A 133 -4.00 -5.40 -14.30
N VAL A 134 -3.12 -5.79 -13.37
CA VAL A 134 -3.40 -6.81 -12.35
C VAL A 134 -4.51 -6.33 -11.39
N LEU A 135 -4.49 -5.06 -10.98
CA LEU A 135 -5.51 -4.51 -10.08
C LEU A 135 -6.88 -4.44 -10.74
N VAL A 136 -6.93 -4.05 -12.01
CA VAL A 136 -8.17 -4.07 -12.79
C VAL A 136 -8.70 -5.50 -12.95
N GLN A 137 -7.81 -6.47 -13.20
CA GLN A 137 -8.23 -7.88 -13.30
C GLN A 137 -8.75 -8.43 -11.97
N GLN A 138 -8.10 -8.11 -10.86
CA GLN A 138 -8.45 -8.66 -9.54
C GLN A 138 -9.67 -7.96 -8.90
N TYR A 139 -9.74 -6.64 -9.01
CA TYR A 139 -10.70 -5.81 -8.25
C TYR A 139 -11.69 -5.05 -9.13
N GLY A 140 -11.54 -5.16 -10.45
CA GLY A 140 -12.49 -4.59 -11.41
C GLY A 140 -13.86 -5.25 -11.33
N ARG A 141 -14.86 -4.53 -11.81
CA ARG A 141 -16.22 -5.04 -11.96
C ARG A 141 -16.24 -6.05 -13.09
N THR A 142 -16.96 -7.14 -12.89
CA THR A 142 -17.21 -8.11 -13.95
C THR A 142 -17.98 -7.47 -15.11
N CYS A 143 -17.72 -7.94 -16.32
CA CYS A 143 -18.35 -7.46 -17.55
C CYS A 143 -18.17 -5.95 -17.80
N ARG A 144 -17.03 -5.37 -17.38
CA ARG A 144 -16.64 -3.99 -17.66
C ARG A 144 -15.29 -3.95 -18.37
N ARG A 145 -15.15 -3.05 -19.35
CA ARG A 145 -13.89 -2.79 -20.05
C ARG A 145 -13.25 -1.54 -19.45
N TYR A 146 -11.96 -1.63 -19.14
CA TYR A 146 -11.22 -0.55 -18.49
C TYR A 146 -10.21 0.03 -19.47
N ASP A 147 -10.36 1.31 -19.76
CA ASP A 147 -9.49 2.07 -20.64
C ASP A 147 -8.65 3.04 -19.81
N PHE A 148 -7.33 3.02 -20.01
CA PHE A 148 -6.41 3.93 -19.35
C PHE A 148 -6.26 5.21 -20.19
N VAL A 149 -6.47 6.37 -19.56
CA VAL A 149 -6.31 7.68 -20.20
C VAL A 149 -5.31 8.50 -19.40
N THR A 150 -4.38 9.14 -20.11
CA THR A 150 -3.38 9.99 -19.48
C THR A 150 -3.93 11.39 -19.22
N ILE A 151 -3.77 11.88 -17.99
CA ILE A 151 -3.97 13.29 -17.64
C ILE A 151 -2.62 13.99 -17.49
N THR A 152 -2.44 15.09 -18.21
CA THR A 152 -1.23 15.91 -18.11
C THR A 152 -1.52 17.11 -17.23
N ARG A 153 -0.73 17.29 -16.18
CA ARG A 153 -0.83 18.48 -15.33
C ARG A 153 -0.20 19.66 -16.05
N VAL A 154 -0.97 20.73 -16.22
CA VAL A 154 -0.46 22.01 -16.74
C VAL A 154 -0.18 22.91 -15.54
N ALA A 155 1.08 23.32 -15.35
CA ALA A 155 1.45 24.29 -14.33
C ALA A 155 1.03 25.69 -14.80
N VAL A 156 0.06 26.29 -14.11
CA VAL A 156 -0.33 27.68 -14.35
C VAL A 156 0.46 28.56 -13.39
N HIS A 157 1.30 29.42 -13.94
CA HIS A 157 2.00 30.45 -13.19
C HIS A 157 1.16 31.73 -13.25
N MET A 158 0.62 32.15 -12.11
CA MET A 158 -0.11 33.41 -11.98
C MET A 158 0.78 34.42 -11.28
N ALA A 159 1.10 35.52 -11.95
CA ALA A 159 1.81 36.64 -11.37
C ALA A 159 0.81 37.77 -11.11
N VAL A 160 0.91 38.38 -9.94
CA VAL A 160 0.19 39.61 -9.59
C VAL A 160 1.19 40.74 -9.67
N ALA A 161 0.89 41.77 -10.45
CA ALA A 161 1.70 42.98 -10.57
C ALA A 161 0.82 44.21 -10.31
N ASP A 162 1.35 45.16 -9.55
CA ASP A 162 0.77 46.49 -9.36
C ASP A 162 1.40 47.45 -10.37
N PHE A 163 0.58 48.26 -11.05
CA PHE A 163 1.04 49.22 -12.03
C PHE A 163 0.57 50.62 -11.61
N ASN A 164 1.51 51.47 -11.20
CA ASN A 164 1.26 52.88 -10.92
C ASN A 164 1.82 53.71 -12.07
N ASP A 165 0.94 54.40 -12.78
CA ASP A 165 1.29 55.38 -13.82
C ASP A 165 1.26 56.78 -13.21
N ASP A 166 2.39 57.48 -13.21
CA ASP A 166 2.48 58.90 -12.82
C ASP A 166 2.75 59.73 -14.08
N GLN A 167 1.74 60.47 -14.53
CA GLN A 167 1.84 61.33 -15.70
C GLN A 167 1.94 62.79 -15.27
N GLN A 168 3.05 63.43 -15.62
CA GLN A 168 3.22 64.88 -15.47
C GLN A 168 3.19 65.57 -16.83
N THR A 169 2.26 66.50 -16.99
CA THR A 169 2.26 67.43 -18.14
C THR A 169 2.84 68.75 -17.71
N LEU A 170 4.02 69.08 -18.21
CA LEU A 170 4.70 70.36 -17.96
C LEU A 170 4.47 71.29 -19.14
N VAL A 171 3.93 72.48 -18.86
CA VAL A 171 3.76 73.54 -19.86
C VAL A 171 4.71 74.69 -19.51
N ALA A 172 5.63 74.98 -20.43
CA ALA A 172 6.49 76.16 -20.31
C ALA A 172 5.70 77.43 -20.67
N ARG A 173 5.79 78.46 -19.82
CA ARG A 173 5.30 79.81 -20.10
C ARG A 173 6.48 80.76 -20.28
N LEU A 174 6.37 81.61 -21.30
CA LEU A 174 7.27 82.73 -21.58
C LEU A 174 7.02 83.90 -20.63
#